data_AF-A0A060BXM7-F1
#
_entry.id   AF-A0A060BXM7-F1
#
_cell.length_a   1.000
_cell.length_b   1.000
_cell.length_c   1.000
_cell.angle_alpha   90.00
_cell.angle_beta   90.00
_cell.angle_gamma   90.00
#
_symmetry.space_group_name_H-M   'P 1'
#
loop_
_entity.id
_entity.type
_entity.pdbx_description
1 polymer ?
#
loop_
_entity_poly.entity_id
_entity_poly.type
_entity_poly.pdbx_seq_one_letter_code
_entity_poly.pdbx_strand_id
1 'polypeptide(L)'
;MQRCKEDIVSWCPDVLILIDYPGFNLKVAKYVKSHTSVPVYYYISPKIWAWKEHRIKNIKRDVDELFSILPFEVDFFKGHEYPVHYVGNPTVDE
;
A
#
# COMPACT_ATOMS: atom_id res chain seq x y z
N MET A 1 2.19 -16.69 5.41
CA MET A 1 1.33 -15.93 4.46
C MET A 1 -0.09 -16.46 4.43
N GLN A 2 -0.33 -17.76 4.30
CA GLN A 2 -1.69 -18.34 4.23
C GLN A 2 -2.56 -17.97 5.44
N ARG A 3 -2.08 -18.27 6.65
CA ARG A 3 -2.78 -17.93 7.90
C ARG A 3 -3.18 -16.44 7.99
N CYS A 4 -2.26 -15.52 7.69
CA CYS A 4 -2.56 -14.07 7.72
C CYS A 4 -3.71 -13.69 6.77
N LYS A 5 -3.77 -14.29 5.58
CA LYS A 5 -4.83 -14.05 4.62
C LYS A 5 -6.19 -14.55 5.14
N GLU A 6 -6.21 -15.76 5.68
CA GLU A 6 -7.41 -16.37 6.27
C GLU A 6 -7.91 -15.58 7.48
N ASP A 7 -7.00 -15.18 8.37
CA ASP A 7 -7.31 -14.39 9.55
C ASP A 7 -7.95 -13.04 9.17
N ILE A 8 -7.43 -12.33 8.15
CA ILE A 8 -8.01 -11.06 7.70
C ILE A 8 -9.41 -11.25 7.14
N VAL A 9 -9.63 -12.26 6.29
CA VAL A 9 -10.95 -12.53 5.70
C VAL A 9 -11.96 -12.96 6.78
N SER A 10 -11.52 -13.79 7.72
CA SER A 10 -12.38 -14.27 8.82
C SER A 10 -12.73 -13.16 9.80
N TRP A 11 -11.79 -12.27 10.10
CA TRP A 11 -12.00 -11.13 11.00
C TRP A 11 -12.85 -10.04 10.33
N CYS A 12 -12.66 -9.83 9.02
CA CYS A 12 -13.32 -8.79 8.22
C CYS A 12 -13.20 -7.39 8.84
N PRO A 13 -11.98 -6.81 8.91
CA PRO A 13 -11.78 -5.52 9.55
C PRO A 13 -12.40 -4.38 8.72
N ASP A 14 -12.71 -3.26 9.38
CA ASP A 14 -13.20 -2.07 8.68
C ASP A 14 -12.18 -1.52 7.68
N VAL A 15 -10.88 -1.64 7.98
CA VAL A 15 -9.75 -1.25 7.13
C VAL A 15 -8.54 -2.15 7.41
N LEU A 16 -7.80 -2.50 6.37
CA LEU A 16 -6.49 -3.16 6.48
C LEU A 16 -5.37 -2.16 6.20
N ILE A 17 -4.49 -1.90 7.17
CA ILE A 17 -3.30 -1.06 6.99
C ILE A 17 -2.05 -1.95 6.85
N LEU A 18 -1.40 -1.88 5.71
CA LEU A 18 -0.18 -2.61 5.39
C LEU A 18 1.04 -1.71 5.60
N ILE A 19 1.96 -2.13 6.46
CA ILE A 19 3.14 -1.34 6.83
C ILE A 19 4.38 -1.89 6.12
N ASP A 20 4.97 -1.09 5.23
CA ASP A 20 6.23 -1.38 4.50
C ASP A 20 6.23 -2.80 3.86
N TYR A 21 7.40 -3.40 3.67
CA TYR A 21 7.65 -4.78 3.24
C TYR A 21 6.83 -5.26 2.02
N PRO A 22 7.01 -4.63 0.84
CA PRO A 22 6.21 -4.86 -0.37
C PRO A 22 6.28 -6.27 -0.95
N GLY A 23 7.27 -7.08 -0.57
CA GLY A 23 7.37 -8.48 -1.00
C GLY A 23 6.24 -9.35 -0.45
N PHE A 24 5.80 -9.06 0.77
CA PHE A 24 4.72 -9.77 1.45
C PHE A 24 3.40 -9.01 1.30
N ASN A 25 3.39 -7.73 1.65
CA ASN A 25 2.15 -6.95 1.80
C ASN A 25 1.40 -6.79 0.48
N LEU A 26 2.08 -6.62 -0.66
CA LEU A 26 1.39 -6.55 -1.96
C LEU A 26 0.74 -7.88 -2.38
N LYS A 27 1.23 -9.03 -1.88
CA LYS A 27 0.56 -10.33 -2.08
C LYS A 27 -0.66 -10.50 -1.18
N VAL A 28 -0.67 -9.85 -0.01
CA VAL A 28 -1.81 -9.80 0.90
C VAL A 28 -2.87 -8.85 0.34
N ALA A 29 -2.49 -7.63 -0.04
CA ALA A 29 -3.36 -6.63 -0.68
C ALA A 29 -4.17 -7.24 -1.84
N LYS A 30 -3.47 -7.83 -2.82
CA LYS A 30 -4.11 -8.49 -3.97
C LYS A 30 -5.13 -9.55 -3.54
N TYR A 31 -4.80 -10.35 -2.52
CA TYR A 31 -5.67 -11.41 -2.05
C TYR A 31 -6.90 -10.84 -1.35
N VAL A 32 -6.74 -9.87 -0.45
CA VAL A 32 -7.84 -9.26 0.30
C VAL A 32 -8.80 -8.55 -0.65
N LYS A 33 -8.29 -7.79 -1.62
CA LYS A 33 -9.11 -7.13 -2.67
C LYS A 33 -9.86 -8.10 -3.57
N SER A 34 -9.36 -9.32 -3.77
CA SER A 34 -10.04 -10.32 -4.60
C SER A 34 -11.05 -11.18 -3.84
N HIS A 35 -11.07 -11.13 -2.51
CA HIS A 35 -11.96 -11.98 -1.67
C HIS A 35 -12.92 -11.17 -0.80
N THR A 36 -12.69 -9.87 -0.63
CA THR A 36 -13.45 -9.02 0.29
C THR A 36 -13.63 -7.61 -0.27
N SER A 37 -14.52 -6.84 0.34
CA SER A 37 -14.67 -5.40 0.12
C SER A 37 -13.86 -4.55 1.11
N VAL A 38 -12.97 -5.17 1.91
CA VAL A 38 -12.17 -4.46 2.92
C VAL A 38 -11.27 -3.44 2.22
N PRO A 39 -11.34 -2.14 2.61
CA PRO A 39 -10.39 -1.13 2.16
C PRO A 39 -8.96 -1.48 2.55
N VAL A 40 -8.04 -1.40 1.59
CA VAL A 40 -6.62 -1.71 1.78
C VAL A 40 -5.79 -0.43 1.69
N TYR A 41 -5.23 -0.03 2.82
CA TYR A 41 -4.36 1.12 2.95
C TYR A 41 -2.91 0.67 3.10
N TYR A 42 -1.98 1.49 2.61
CA TYR A 42 -0.58 1.14 2.61
C TYR A 42 0.26 2.29 3.16
N TYR A 43 0.98 2.02 4.24
CA TYR A 43 1.84 2.96 4.95
C TYR A 43 3.31 2.65 4.66
N ILE A 44 4.08 3.69 4.32
CA ILE A 44 5.44 3.61 3.79
C ILE A 44 5.42 3.00 2.39
N SER A 45 5.43 3.90 1.40
CA SER A 45 5.39 3.57 -0.02
C SER A 45 6.47 2.56 -0.42
N PRO A 46 6.13 1.53 -1.21
CA PRO A 46 7.14 0.71 -1.87
C PRO A 46 8.01 1.60 -2.77
N LYS A 47 9.33 1.48 -2.67
CA LYS A 47 10.33 2.23 -3.46
C LYS A 47 10.32 1.86 -4.96
N ILE A 48 9.20 2.10 -5.63
CA ILE A 48 8.90 1.66 -7.00
C ILE A 48 9.49 2.60 -8.04
N TRP A 49 9.56 3.88 -7.69
CA TRP A 49 10.29 4.91 -8.43
C TRP A 49 11.74 4.51 -8.73
N ALA A 50 12.32 3.63 -7.92
CA ALA A 50 13.70 3.23 -8.11
C ALA A 50 13.88 2.26 -9.29
N TRP A 51 12.96 1.30 -9.54
CA TRP A 51 13.22 0.21 -10.52
C TRP A 51 12.00 -0.53 -11.11
N LYS A 52 10.75 -0.19 -10.76
CA LYS A 52 9.58 -1.10 -10.99
C LYS A 52 8.27 -0.42 -11.39
N GLU A 53 8.29 0.63 -12.22
CA GLU A 53 7.07 1.39 -12.62
C GLU A 53 5.90 0.53 -13.12
N HIS A 54 6.16 -0.58 -13.83
CA HIS A 54 5.10 -1.50 -14.27
C HIS A 54 4.22 -2.04 -13.11
N ARG A 55 4.72 -2.03 -11.86
CA ARG A 55 3.98 -2.45 -10.68
C ARG A 55 2.97 -1.41 -10.19
N ILE A 56 3.04 -0.16 -10.63
CA ILE A 56 2.10 0.90 -10.25
C ILE A 56 0.67 0.49 -10.61
N LYS A 57 0.46 -0.17 -11.76
CA LYS A 57 -0.85 -0.72 -12.15
C LYS A 57 -1.40 -1.72 -11.13
N ASN A 58 -0.56 -2.55 -10.55
CA ASN A 58 -0.98 -3.49 -9.52
C ASN A 58 -1.29 -2.79 -8.20
N ILE A 59 -0.49 -1.79 -7.81
CA ILE A 59 -0.76 -0.99 -6.60
C ILE A 59 -2.08 -0.25 -6.73
N LYS A 60 -2.31 0.45 -7.84
CA LYS A 60 -3.59 1.11 -8.12
C LYS A 60 -4.80 0.18 -8.00
N ARG A 61 -4.64 -1.08 -8.41
CA ARG A 61 -5.71 -2.09 -8.32
C ARG A 61 -5.88 -2.60 -6.88
N ASP A 62 -4.77 -2.81 -6.18
CA ASP A 62 -4.74 -3.59 -4.94
C ASP A 62 -4.73 -2.72 -3.66
N VAL A 63 -4.44 -1.42 -3.78
CA VAL A 63 -4.28 -0.48 -2.67
C VAL A 63 -5.16 0.75 -2.93
N ASP A 64 -6.09 0.99 -2.01
CA ASP A 64 -7.06 2.08 -2.11
C ASP A 64 -6.43 3.42 -1.74
N GLU A 65 -5.62 3.47 -0.67
CA GLU A 65 -4.94 4.69 -0.21
C GLU A 65 -3.47 4.41 0.12
N LEU A 66 -2.57 5.31 -0.28
CA LEU A 66 -1.13 5.22 -0.01
C LEU A 66 -0.67 6.41 0.84
N PHE A 67 0.02 6.11 1.94
CA PHE A 67 0.59 7.08 2.86
C PHE A 67 2.13 7.03 2.77
N SER A 68 2.71 8.07 2.20
CA SER A 68 4.16 8.21 1.97
C SER A 68 4.82 9.09 3.03
N ILE A 69 6.05 8.71 3.38
CA ILE A 69 6.93 9.45 4.29
C ILE A 69 7.97 10.30 3.55
N LEU A 70 8.01 10.25 2.21
CA LEU A 70 8.95 10.99 1.37
C LEU A 70 8.18 12.00 0.50
N PRO A 71 8.45 13.31 0.61
CA PRO A 71 7.61 14.33 -0.03
C PRO A 71 7.62 14.23 -1.57
N PHE A 72 8.74 13.82 -2.18
CA PHE A 72 8.84 13.70 -3.64
C PHE A 72 7.98 12.57 -4.22
N GLU A 73 7.58 11.57 -3.42
CA GLU A 73 6.75 10.47 -3.92
C GLU A 73 5.35 10.97 -4.31
N VAL A 74 4.87 12.07 -3.72
CA VAL A 74 3.58 12.69 -4.09
C VAL A 74 3.55 13.07 -5.56
N ASP A 75 4.55 13.80 -6.02
CA ASP A 75 4.63 14.24 -7.42
C ASP A 75 4.87 13.06 -8.37
N PHE A 76 5.68 12.08 -7.96
CA PHE A 76 5.91 10.85 -8.71
C PHE A 76 4.60 10.11 -8.99
N PHE A 77 3.82 9.80 -7.96
CA PHE A 77 2.57 9.04 -8.12
C PHE A 77 1.47 9.86 -8.79
N LYS A 78 1.45 11.19 -8.60
CA LYS A 78 0.54 12.10 -9.31
C LYS A 78 0.75 12.02 -10.83
N GLY A 79 1.98 11.94 -11.31
CA GLY A 79 2.29 11.72 -12.73
C GLY A 79 1.74 10.41 -13.29
N HIS A 80 1.46 9.44 -12.42
CA HIS A 80 0.81 8.19 -12.77
C HIS A 80 -0.69 8.18 -12.49
N GLU A 81 -1.34 9.32 -12.22
CA GLU A 81 -2.77 9.39 -11.84
C GLU A 81 -3.11 8.53 -10.60
N TYR A 82 -2.22 8.51 -9.63
CA TYR A 82 -2.43 7.86 -8.33
C TYR A 82 -2.18 8.88 -7.22
N PRO A 83 -3.21 9.47 -6.60
CA PRO A 83 -3.00 10.38 -5.48
C PRO A 83 -2.45 9.61 -4.28
N VAL A 84 -1.51 10.21 -3.56
CA VAL A 84 -0.88 9.64 -2.36
C VAL A 84 -0.77 10.71 -1.29
N HIS A 85 -0.90 10.32 -0.03
CA HIS A 85 -0.89 11.22 1.12
C HIS A 85 0.53 11.32 1.68
N TYR A 86 1.11 12.51 1.73
CA TYR A 86 2.35 12.72 2.48
C TYR A 86 2.04 12.94 3.96
N VAL A 87 2.63 12.12 4.83
CA VAL A 87 2.32 12.10 6.27
C VAL A 87 3.51 12.46 7.16
N GLY A 88 4.61 12.94 6.58
CA GLY A 88 5.86 13.21 7.31
C GLY A 88 6.74 11.98 7.49
N ASN A 89 8.00 12.20 7.85
CA ASN A 89 8.95 11.12 8.13
C ASN A 89 9.09 10.95 9.64
N PRO A 90 8.73 9.79 10.22
CA PRO A 90 8.83 9.53 11.65
C PRO A 90 10.21 9.75 12.25
N THR A 91 11.28 9.69 11.45
CA THR A 91 12.67 9.83 11.92
C THR A 91 13.23 11.25 11.79
N VAL A 92 12.46 12.21 11.29
CA VAL A 92 12.91 13.61 11.12
C VAL A 92 12.63 14.45 12.37
N ASP A 93 11.70 14.00 13.22
CA ASP A 93 11.28 14.70 14.44
C ASP A 93 11.94 14.16 15.73
N GLU A 94 13.08 13.45 15.62
CA GLU A 94 13.92 12.99 16.76
C GLU A 94 15.18 13.83 16.97
#